data_AF-A0A940DEQ3-F1
#
_entry.id   AF-A0A940DEQ3-F1
#
_cell.length_a   1.000
_cell.length_b   1.000
_cell.length_c   1.000
_cell.angle_alpha   90.00
_cell.angle_beta   90.00
_cell.angle_gamma   90.00
#
_symmetry.space_group_name_H-M   'P 1'
#
loop_
_entity.id
_entity.type
_entity.pdbx_description
1 polymer ?
#
loop_
_entity_poly.entity_id
_entity_poly.type
_entity_poly.pdbx_seq_one_letter_code
_entity_poly.pdbx_strand_id
1 'polypeptide(L)'
;MTDTLFYFLFTIIPTRYISVHNSPTESIYSFEYIDENGDLTVFELYSLYSHTDQKNSYVRYEFYVDEELVATATRAVFDKKAAKPTSRTRRVTLAEKLETLITMCSQKVIQQEFESHTRHMLKSFVNTSNQKVN
;
A
#
# COMPACT_ATOMS: atom_id res chain seq x y z
N MET A 1 13.78 -8.95 -1.82
CA MET A 1 12.61 -9.51 -1.09
C MET A 1 12.47 -11.01 -1.33
N THR A 2 12.42 -11.79 -0.26
CA THR A 2 12.16 -13.24 -0.29
C THR A 2 10.65 -13.53 -0.35
N ASP A 3 10.27 -14.74 -0.76
CA ASP A 3 8.85 -15.16 -0.74
C ASP A 3 8.26 -15.12 0.67
N THR A 4 9.03 -15.53 1.68
CA THR A 4 8.63 -15.48 3.09
C THR A 4 8.28 -14.06 3.53
N LEU A 5 9.12 -13.08 3.21
CA LEU A 5 8.88 -11.69 3.57
C LEU A 5 7.64 -11.13 2.87
N PHE A 6 7.44 -11.47 1.59
CA PHE A 6 6.23 -11.12 0.86
C PHE A 6 4.97 -11.67 1.53
N TYR A 7 4.95 -12.96 1.87
CA TYR A 7 3.80 -13.59 2.52
C TYR A 7 3.54 -13.02 3.91
N PHE A 8 4.59 -12.75 4.68
CA PHE A 8 4.47 -12.06 5.97
C PHE A 8 3.77 -10.71 5.79
N LEU A 9 4.29 -9.84 4.92
CA LEU A 9 3.71 -8.51 4.65
C LEU A 9 2.25 -8.61 4.17
N PHE A 10 1.97 -9.54 3.25
CA PHE A 10 0.62 -9.82 2.75
C PHE A 10 -0.36 -10.16 3.89
N THR A 11 0.08 -10.90 4.89
CA THR A 11 -0.76 -11.25 6.05
C THR A 11 -0.93 -10.11 7.05
N ILE A 12 0.10 -9.27 7.26
CA ILE A 12 0.06 -8.26 8.32
C ILE A 12 -0.58 -6.95 7.88
N ILE A 13 -0.38 -6.50 6.63
CA ILE A 13 -0.88 -5.20 6.12
C ILE A 13 -2.38 -4.98 6.46
N PRO A 14 -3.30 -5.95 6.23
CA PRO A 14 -4.73 -5.75 6.53
C PRO A 14 -5.04 -5.47 8.01
N THR A 15 -4.17 -5.92 8.90
CA THR A 15 -4.35 -5.82 10.37
C THR A 15 -3.72 -4.58 10.98
N ARG A 16 -2.92 -3.83 10.21
CA ARG A 16 -2.15 -2.70 10.72
C ARG A 16 -2.80 -1.36 10.39
N TYR A 17 -2.43 -0.35 11.18
CA TYR A 17 -2.63 1.04 10.78
C TYR A 17 -1.62 1.38 9.70
N ILE A 18 -2.04 2.08 8.64
CA ILE A 18 -1.20 2.41 7.49
C ILE A 18 -1.29 3.92 7.29
N SER A 19 -0.17 4.62 7.36
CA SER A 19 -0.11 6.01 6.94
C SER A 19 0.27 6.08 5.47
N VAL A 20 -0.26 7.09 4.77
CA VAL A 20 0.15 7.38 3.39
C VAL A 20 0.58 8.84 3.25
N HIS A 21 1.71 9.04 2.58
CA HIS A 21 2.10 10.33 2.02
C HIS A 21 1.96 10.24 0.50
N ASN A 22 1.24 11.19 -0.10
CA ASN A 22 1.05 11.26 -1.55
C ASN A 22 1.54 12.61 -2.07
N SER A 23 2.28 12.57 -3.16
CA SER A 23 2.66 13.72 -3.96
C SER A 23 2.42 13.41 -5.45
N PRO A 24 2.57 14.40 -6.35
CA PRO A 24 2.39 14.16 -7.79
C PRO A 24 3.32 13.09 -8.38
N THR A 25 4.47 12.84 -7.75
CA THR A 25 5.50 11.94 -8.26
C THR A 25 5.73 10.72 -7.39
N GLU A 26 5.09 10.62 -6.22
CA GLU A 26 5.27 9.48 -5.33
C GLU A 26 4.08 9.21 -4.42
N SER A 27 3.92 7.94 -4.07
CA SER A 27 3.08 7.47 -2.98
C SER A 27 3.93 6.63 -2.03
N ILE A 28 3.94 7.00 -0.75
CA ILE A 28 4.70 6.32 0.29
C ILE A 28 3.72 5.79 1.33
N TYR A 29 3.71 4.48 1.53
CA TYR A 29 2.90 3.82 2.55
C TYR A 29 3.80 3.33 3.67
N SER A 30 3.53 3.77 4.90
CA SER A 30 4.35 3.41 6.06
C SER A 30 3.48 2.74 7.13
N PHE A 31 4.03 1.74 7.80
CA PHE A 31 3.38 1.07 8.92
C PHE A 31 4.38 0.39 9.84
N GLU A 32 3.96 0.19 11.09
CA GLU A 32 4.78 -0.37 12.15
C GLU A 32 4.36 -1.79 12.50
N TYR A 33 5.34 -2.60 12.86
CA TYR A 33 5.16 -3.93 13.42
C TYR A 33 5.98 -4.04 14.70
N ILE A 34 5.34 -4.51 15.77
CA ILE A 34 6.02 -4.88 17.01
C ILE A 34 6.04 -6.40 17.05
N ASP A 35 7.23 -6.98 17.18
CA ASP A 35 7.42 -8.43 17.25
C ASP A 35 7.13 -8.99 18.65
N GLU A 36 7.37 -10.30 18.83
CA GLU A 36 7.17 -10.97 20.12
C GLU A 36 8.16 -10.54 21.22
N ASN A 37 9.30 -9.98 20.83
CA ASN A 37 10.33 -9.46 21.74
C ASN A 37 10.06 -8.00 22.13
N GLY A 38 9.10 -7.36 21.48
CA GLY A 38 8.78 -5.94 21.66
C GLY A 38 9.60 -5.01 20.76
N ASP A 39 10.36 -5.55 19.82
CA ASP A 39 11.14 -4.78 18.87
C ASP A 39 10.22 -4.16 17.82
N LEU A 40 10.37 -2.85 17.60
CA LEU A 40 9.63 -2.08 16.63
C LEU A 40 10.36 -2.11 15.29
N THR A 41 9.66 -2.55 14.25
CA THR A 41 10.09 -2.50 12.85
C THR A 41 9.19 -1.56 12.06
N VAL A 42 9.79 -0.64 11.32
CA VAL A 42 9.10 0.27 10.41
C VAL A 42 9.21 -0.26 8.99
N PHE A 43 8.07 -0.39 8.31
CA PHE A 43 7.98 -0.81 6.93
C PHE A 43 7.51 0.34 6.06
N GLU A 44 8.19 0.56 4.94
CA GLU A 44 7.80 1.60 3.98
C GLU A 44 7.80 1.10 2.54
N LEU A 45 6.68 1.29 1.85
CA LEU A 45 6.46 0.88 0.46
C LEU A 45 6.26 2.13 -0.40
N TYR A 46 7.18 2.34 -1.33
CA TYR A 46 7.23 3.50 -2.19
C TYR A 46 6.76 3.11 -3.60
N SER A 47 5.95 3.98 -4.20
CA SER A 47 5.60 3.99 -5.61
C SER A 47 6.05 5.31 -6.19
N LEU A 48 7.13 5.32 -6.97
CA LEU A 48 7.75 6.51 -7.56
C LEU A 48 7.41 6.58 -9.04
N TYR A 49 6.68 7.61 -9.45
CA TYR A 49 6.18 7.79 -10.80
C TYR A 49 7.07 8.72 -11.62
N SER A 50 7.71 8.19 -12.65
CA SER A 50 8.46 9.00 -13.61
C SER A 50 7.61 9.33 -14.82
N HIS A 51 7.45 10.63 -15.07
CA HIS A 51 6.65 11.20 -16.15
C HIS A 51 7.53 11.91 -17.20
N THR A 52 8.68 11.33 -17.55
CA THR A 52 9.63 11.98 -18.47
C THR A 52 9.12 12.06 -19.92
N ASP A 53 8.21 11.18 -20.35
CA ASP A 53 7.52 11.20 -21.66
C ASP A 53 6.33 10.21 -21.64
N GLN A 54 5.21 10.48 -22.35
CA GLN A 54 4.06 9.57 -22.49
C GLN A 54 4.45 8.18 -23.03
N LYS A 55 5.57 8.10 -23.77
CA LYS A 55 6.13 6.86 -24.31
C LYS A 55 7.17 6.19 -23.42
N ASN A 56 7.58 6.79 -22.32
CA ASN A 56 8.63 6.25 -21.43
C ASN A 56 8.25 6.37 -19.95
N SER A 57 6.95 6.39 -19.63
CA SER A 57 6.48 6.40 -18.25
C SER A 57 6.80 5.07 -17.56
N TYR A 58 7.33 5.14 -16.35
CA TYR A 58 7.56 3.97 -15.50
C TYR A 58 7.24 4.27 -14.05
N VAL A 59 6.90 3.22 -13.31
CA VAL A 59 6.82 3.23 -11.86
C VAL A 59 8.01 2.47 -11.32
N ARG A 60 8.74 3.09 -10.39
CA ARG A 60 9.77 2.43 -9.58
C ARG A 60 9.14 2.15 -8.22
N TYR A 61 9.11 0.89 -7.85
CA TYR A 61 8.70 0.43 -6.53
C TYR A 61 9.94 0.25 -5.67
N GLU A 62 9.91 0.77 -4.45
CA GLU A 62 10.94 0.55 -3.44
C GLU A 62 10.30 0.07 -2.15
N PHE A 63 11.04 -0.74 -1.41
CA PHE A 63 10.61 -1.27 -0.13
C PHE A 63 11.74 -1.14 0.87
N TYR A 64 11.45 -0.42 1.95
CA TYR A 64 12.37 -0.16 3.05
C TYR A 64 11.91 -0.87 4.33
N VAL A 65 12.88 -1.32 5.11
CA VAL A 65 12.70 -1.84 6.47
C VAL A 65 13.70 -1.10 7.34
N ASP A 66 13.22 -0.37 8.34
CA ASP A 66 14.06 0.45 9.23
C ASP A 66 15.06 1.32 8.45
N GLU A 67 14.55 2.07 7.46
CA GLU A 67 15.32 2.94 6.56
C GLU A 67 16.28 2.21 5.58
N GLU A 68 16.38 0.88 5.63
CA GLU A 68 17.22 0.09 4.72
C GLU A 68 16.44 -0.38 3.48
N LEU A 69 16.98 -0.15 2.28
CA LEU A 69 16.38 -0.61 1.03
C LEU A 69 16.49 -2.13 0.88
N VAL A 70 15.37 -2.85 1.04
CA VAL A 70 15.29 -4.32 0.97
C VAL A 70 14.90 -4.83 -0.42
N ALA A 71 14.14 -4.04 -1.18
CA ALA A 71 13.80 -4.39 -2.56
C ALA A 71 13.51 -3.18 -3.43
N THR A 72 13.88 -3.29 -4.71
CA THR A 72 13.51 -2.32 -5.74
C THR A 72 13.12 -3.04 -7.02
N ALA A 73 12.12 -2.49 -7.72
CA ALA A 73 11.73 -2.99 -9.03
C ALA A 73 11.15 -1.85 -9.88
N THR A 74 11.38 -1.90 -11.19
CA THR A 74 10.82 -0.92 -12.12
C THR A 74 9.85 -1.62 -13.07
N ARG A 75 8.67 -1.01 -13.28
CA ARG A 75 7.66 -1.47 -14.21
C ARG A 75 7.26 -0.32 -15.12
N ALA A 76 7.32 -0.55 -16.43
CA ALA A 76 6.87 0.45 -17.38
C ALA A 76 5.34 0.60 -17.37
N VAL A 77 4.88 1.84 -17.42
CA VAL A 77 3.47 2.24 -17.55
C VAL A 77 3.17 2.30 -19.04
N PHE A 78 3.14 1.15 -19.70
CA PHE A 78 2.67 1.06 -21.08
C PHE A 78 1.23 0.58 -21.11
N ASP A 79 0.44 1.22 -21.96
CA ASP A 79 -0.87 0.76 -22.39
C ASP A 79 -0.69 -0.61 -23.06
N LYS A 80 -0.91 -1.69 -22.32
CA LYS A 80 -0.67 -3.05 -22.80
C LYS A 80 -1.62 -3.31 -23.98
N LYS A 81 -1.09 -3.29 -25.21
CA LYS A 81 -1.70 -4.07 -26.30
C LYS A 81 -1.86 -5.50 -25.78
N ALA A 82 -3.08 -6.03 -25.82
CA ALA A 82 -3.39 -7.35 -25.28
C ALA A 82 -2.39 -8.40 -25.80
N ALA A 83 -1.56 -8.92 -24.90
CA ALA A 83 -0.62 -9.98 -25.24
C ALA A 83 -1.44 -11.25 -25.53
N LYS A 84 -1.10 -11.95 -26.62
CA LYS A 84 -1.73 -13.23 -26.96
C LYS A 84 -1.58 -14.20 -25.78
N PRO A 85 -2.66 -14.89 -25.36
CA PRO A 85 -2.62 -15.73 -24.18
C PRO A 85 -1.60 -16.85 -24.37
N THR A 86 -0.52 -16.80 -23.59
CA THR A 86 0.47 -17.87 -23.51
C THR A 86 0.22 -18.63 -22.21
N SER A 87 -0.14 -19.90 -22.30
CA SER A 87 -0.56 -20.79 -21.20
C SER A 87 0.58 -21.21 -20.26
N ARG A 88 1.58 -20.35 -20.02
CA ARG A 88 2.63 -20.63 -19.03
C ARG A 88 2.20 -20.08 -17.68
N THR A 89 2.14 -20.95 -16.68
CA THR A 89 2.08 -20.60 -15.26
C THR A 89 3.26 -19.68 -14.96
N ARG A 90 3.04 -18.36 -15.03
CA ARG A 90 4.09 -17.35 -14.88
C ARG A 90 4.32 -17.12 -13.38
N ARG A 91 5.57 -17.26 -12.93
CA ARG A 91 5.94 -16.85 -11.57
C ARG A 91 5.73 -15.35 -11.41
N VAL A 92 5.13 -14.96 -10.29
CA VAL A 92 4.92 -13.54 -9.94
C VAL A 92 6.27 -12.86 -9.77
N THR A 93 6.49 -11.80 -10.55
CA THR A 93 7.71 -11.00 -10.53
C THR A 93 7.80 -10.15 -9.25
N LEU A 94 9.00 -9.66 -8.92
CA LEU A 94 9.19 -8.77 -7.77
C LEU A 94 8.34 -7.49 -7.89
N ALA A 95 8.26 -6.91 -9.10
CA ALA A 95 7.42 -5.74 -9.35
C ALA A 95 5.93 -6.03 -9.05
N GLU A 96 5.41 -7.16 -9.52
CA GLU A 96 4.02 -7.58 -9.26
C GLU A 96 3.76 -7.83 -7.77
N LYS A 97 4.74 -8.36 -7.03
CA LYS A 97 4.63 -8.52 -5.56
C LYS A 97 4.58 -7.17 -4.85
N LEU A 98 5.50 -6.25 -5.16
CA LEU A 98 5.51 -4.91 -4.55
C LEU A 98 4.23 -4.14 -4.88
N GLU A 99 3.77 -4.20 -6.14
CA GLU A 99 2.50 -3.61 -6.58
C GLU A 99 1.30 -4.21 -5.85
N THR A 100 1.32 -5.53 -5.58
CA THR A 100 0.29 -6.18 -4.76
C THR A 100 0.27 -5.63 -3.35
N LEU A 101 1.42 -5.53 -2.67
CA LEU A 101 1.51 -5.00 -1.31
C LEU A 101 1.05 -3.53 -1.25
N ILE A 102 1.48 -2.70 -2.21
CA ILE A 102 1.07 -1.31 -2.34
C ILE A 102 -0.45 -1.18 -2.54
N THR A 103 -1.03 -2.06 -3.38
CA THR A 103 -2.48 -2.10 -3.59
C THR A 103 -3.22 -2.42 -2.28
N MET A 104 -2.70 -3.36 -1.48
CA MET A 104 -3.29 -3.68 -0.18
C MET A 104 -3.18 -2.52 0.81
N CYS A 105 -2.05 -1.82 0.85
CA CYS A 105 -1.89 -0.61 1.66
C CYS A 105 -2.90 0.47 1.23
N SER A 106 -3.04 0.71 -0.07
CA SER A 106 -4.01 1.67 -0.61
C SER A 106 -5.45 1.33 -0.20
N GLN A 107 -5.85 0.07 -0.36
CA GLN A 107 -7.17 -0.41 0.08
C GLN A 107 -7.36 -0.22 1.60
N LYS A 108 -6.33 -0.50 2.39
CA LYS A 108 -6.39 -0.38 3.84
C LYS A 108 -6.53 1.07 4.29
N VAL A 109 -5.84 2.01 3.65
CA VAL A 109 -6.00 3.45 3.90
C VAL A 109 -7.42 3.89 3.60
N ILE A 110 -7.98 3.52 2.44
CA ILE A 110 -9.37 3.84 2.08
C ILE A 110 -10.34 3.29 3.13
N GLN A 111 -10.11 2.06 3.59
CA GLN A 111 -10.92 1.45 4.65
C GLN A 111 -10.82 2.24 5.97
N GLN A 112 -9.63 2.65 6.38
CA GLN A 112 -9.41 3.43 7.61
C GLN A 112 -10.14 4.77 7.58
N GLU A 113 -10.08 5.47 6.45
CA GLU A 113 -10.81 6.73 6.24
C GLU A 113 -12.32 6.51 6.32
N PHE A 114 -12.84 5.49 5.65
CA PHE A 114 -14.27 5.16 5.71
C PHE A 114 -14.72 4.88 7.15
N GLU A 115 -13.99 4.04 7.88
CA GLU A 115 -14.29 3.72 9.29
C GLU A 115 -14.20 4.95 10.21
N SER A 116 -13.28 5.88 9.94
CA SER A 116 -13.16 7.15 10.66
C SER A 116 -14.38 8.04 10.41
N HIS A 117 -14.78 8.21 9.15
CA HIS A 117 -15.95 8.99 8.77
C HIS A 117 -17.25 8.41 9.33
N THR A 118 -17.45 7.09 9.25
CA THR A 118 -18.63 6.44 9.83
C THR A 118 -18.70 6.65 11.35
N ARG A 119 -17.58 6.49 12.06
CA ARG A 119 -17.53 6.72 13.52
C ARG A 119 -17.83 8.18 13.87
N HIS A 120 -17.30 9.14 13.10
CA HIS A 120 -17.60 10.55 13.31
C HIS A 120 -19.09 10.84 13.10
N MET A 121 -19.68 10.36 12.01
CA MET A 121 -21.11 10.53 11.74
C MET A 121 -21.98 9.96 12.86
N LEU A 122 -21.71 8.72 13.31
CA LEU A 122 -22.44 8.10 14.41
C LEU A 122 -22.37 8.92 15.70
N LYS A 123 -21.19 9.46 16.06
CA LYS A 123 -21.03 10.35 17.22
C LYS A 123 -21.86 11.64 17.06
N SER A 124 -21.84 12.25 15.88
CA SER A 124 -22.65 13.45 15.59
C SER A 124 -24.16 13.16 15.70
N PHE A 125 -24.63 12.02 15.18
CA PHE A 125 -26.04 11.62 15.29
C PHE A 125 -26.47 11.41 16.74
N VAL A 126 -25.69 10.67 17.54
CA VAL A 126 -25.98 10.43 18.97
C VAL A 126 -26.02 11.73 19.76
N ASN A 127 -25.07 12.65 19.53
CA ASN A 127 -25.06 13.95 20.20
C ASN A 127 -26.24 14.83 19.79
N THR A 128 -26.69 14.76 18.53
CA THR A 128 -27.87 15.50 18.05
C THR A 128 -29.16 14.96 18.67
N SER A 129 -29.27 13.64 18.86
CA SER A 129 -30.40 13.03 19.55
C SER A 129 -30.45 13.40 21.03
N ASN A 130 -29.29 13.48 21.71
CA ASN A 130 -29.23 13.87 23.12
C ASN A 130 -29.52 15.37 23.34
N GLN A 131 -29.32 16.23 22.36
CA GLN A 131 -29.72 17.65 22.45
C GLN A 131 -31.20 17.90 22.20
N LYS A 132 -31.94 16.95 21.60
CA LYS A 132 -33.38 17.07 21.36
C LYS A 132 -34.25 16.51 22.50
N VAL A 133 -33.63 15.95 23.54
CA VAL A 133 -34.29 15.51 24.77
C VAL A 133 -33.93 16.49 25.89
N ASN A 134 -34.42 17.73 25.77
CA ASN A 134 -34.58 18.71 26.85
C ASN A 134 -35.55 19.80 26.39
#